data_AF-A0A6G2D674-F1
#
_entry.id   AF-A0A6G2D674-F1
#
_cell.length_a   1.000
_cell.length_b   1.000
_cell.length_c   1.000
_cell.angle_alpha   90.00
_cell.angle_beta   90.00
_cell.angle_gamma   90.00
#
_symmetry.space_group_name_H-M   'P 1'
#
loop_
_entity.id
_entity.type
_entity.pdbx_description
1 polymer ?
#
loop_
_entity_poly.entity_id
_entity_poly.type
_entity_poly.pdbx_seq_one_letter_code
_entity_poly.pdbx_strand_id
1 'polypeptide(L)'
;IQLMSAAPFMFLPVLVGISAAKRFGANQFLGAAIGMIMTTPDLGGKEAFWDILGFHVTQTNYAYQVIPVLVAVWLLANLEKFFHKKLPSAVDFTFT
;
A
#
# COMPACT_ATOMS: atom_id res chain seq x y z
N ILE A 1 -27.13 8.78 -4.51
CA ILE A 1 -26.98 7.56 -5.34
C ILE A 1 -25.56 7.41 -5.91
N GLN A 2 -24.98 8.44 -6.54
CA GLN A 2 -23.61 8.35 -7.11
C GLN A 2 -22.53 8.01 -6.06
N LEU A 3 -22.60 8.58 -4.85
CA LEU A 3 -21.66 8.27 -3.77
C LEU A 3 -21.70 6.80 -3.33
N MET A 4 -22.89 6.20 -3.25
CA MET A 4 -23.04 4.78 -2.86
C MET A 4 -22.52 3.83 -3.95
N SER A 5 -22.63 4.22 -5.22
CA SER A 5 -22.10 3.43 -6.34
C SER A 5 -20.59 3.59 -6.54
N ALA A 6 -20.02 4.75 -6.17
CA ALA A 6 -18.59 5.01 -6.30
C ALA A 6 -17.77 4.56 -5.10
N ALA A 7 -18.39 4.42 -3.92
CA ALA A 7 -17.72 4.01 -2.68
C ALA A 7 -16.93 2.70 -2.82
N PRO A 8 -17.46 1.61 -3.40
CA PRO A 8 -16.70 0.36 -3.54
C PRO A 8 -15.42 0.56 -4.36
N PHE A 9 -15.47 1.36 -5.42
CA PHE A 9 -14.31 1.65 -6.29
C PHE A 9 -13.27 2.53 -5.60
N MET A 10 -13.70 3.47 -4.76
CA MET A 10 -12.79 4.28 -3.95
C MET A 10 -12.05 3.44 -2.90
N PHE A 11 -12.70 2.41 -2.35
CA PHE A 11 -12.11 1.52 -1.35
C PHE A 11 -11.53 0.22 -1.94
N LEU A 12 -11.57 0.02 -3.26
CA LEU A 12 -10.96 -1.15 -3.93
C LEU A 12 -9.49 -1.34 -3.52
N PRO A 13 -8.64 -0.29 -3.48
CA PRO A 13 -7.26 -0.43 -3.01
C PRO A 13 -7.15 -1.02 -1.60
N VAL A 14 -8.05 -0.66 -0.69
CA VAL A 14 -8.05 -1.17 0.69
C VAL A 14 -8.44 -2.64 0.73
N LEU A 15 -9.53 -3.00 0.05
CA LEU A 15 -10.02 -4.38 -0.02
C LEU A 15 -9.00 -5.31 -0.68
N VAL A 16 -8.36 -4.84 -1.76
CA VAL A 16 -7.32 -5.59 -2.47
C VAL A 16 -6.04 -5.65 -1.63
N GLY A 17 -5.66 -4.58 -0.93
CA GLY A 17 -4.49 -4.57 -0.06
C GLY A 17 -4.57 -5.63 1.06
N ILE A 18 -5.72 -5.73 1.71
CA ILE A 18 -5.99 -6.76 2.73
C ILE A 18 -5.92 -8.17 2.12
N SER A 19 -6.61 -8.36 0.98
CA SER A 19 -6.67 -9.66 0.30
C SER A 19 -5.30 -10.11 -0.22
N ALA A 20 -4.51 -9.18 -0.74
CA ALA A 20 -3.16 -9.40 -1.24
C ALA A 20 -2.19 -9.73 -0.09
N ALA A 21 -2.28 -9.03 1.04
CA ALA A 21 -1.45 -9.33 2.21
C ALA A 21 -1.72 -10.73 2.73
N LYS A 22 -3.00 -11.12 2.82
CA LYS A 22 -3.40 -12.50 3.14
C LYS A 22 -2.84 -13.52 2.15
N ARG A 23 -2.84 -13.21 0.84
CA ARG A 23 -2.35 -14.12 -0.20
C ARG A 23 -0.83 -14.23 -0.25
N PHE A 24 -0.11 -13.14 0.03
CA PHE A 24 1.35 -13.13 0.08
C PHE A 24 1.93 -13.58 1.44
N GLY A 25 1.08 -13.80 2.44
CA GLY A 25 1.49 -14.24 3.78
C GLY A 25 2.15 -13.13 4.60
N ALA A 26 1.68 -11.90 4.44
CA ALA A 26 2.09 -10.72 5.20
C ALA A 26 0.96 -10.27 6.15
N ASN A 27 1.27 -9.38 7.10
CA ASN A 27 0.26 -8.88 8.02
C ASN A 27 -0.86 -8.10 7.28
N GLN A 28 -2.11 -8.51 7.51
CA GLN A 28 -3.28 -7.89 6.89
C GLN A 28 -3.48 -6.43 7.32
N PHE A 29 -3.08 -6.06 8.54
CA PHE A 29 -3.11 -4.67 9.00
C PHE A 29 -2.13 -3.78 8.22
N LEU A 30 -0.95 -4.31 7.91
CA LEU A 30 0.03 -3.62 7.05
C LEU A 30 -0.46 -3.52 5.59
N GLY A 31 -1.11 -4.58 5.09
CA GLY A 31 -1.78 -4.56 3.78
C GLY A 31 -2.92 -3.53 3.71
N ALA A 32 -3.71 -3.40 4.78
CA ALA A 32 -4.75 -2.38 4.90
C ALA A 32 -4.15 -0.97 4.92
N ALA A 33 -3.05 -0.77 5.67
CA ALA A 33 -2.36 0.51 5.74
C ALA A 33 -1.86 0.97 4.36
N ILE A 34 -1.27 0.08 3.55
CA ILE A 34 -0.88 0.39 2.16
C ILE A 34 -2.10 0.81 1.34
N GLY A 35 -3.18 0.04 1.42
CA GLY A 35 -4.43 0.38 0.71
C GLY A 35 -4.97 1.74 1.11
N MET A 36 -4.91 2.09 2.40
CA MET A 36 -5.34 3.40 2.93
C MET A 36 -4.44 4.54 2.48
N ILE A 37 -3.11 4.36 2.51
CA ILE A 37 -2.13 5.34 2.01
C ILE A 37 -2.43 5.65 0.54
N MET A 38 -2.73 4.64 -0.27
CA MET A 38 -3.06 4.81 -1.69
C MET A 38 -4.40 5.50 -1.97
N THR A 39 -5.32 5.48 -1.01
CA THR A 39 -6.57 6.24 -1.07
C THR A 39 -6.46 7.63 -0.45
N THR A 40 -5.30 7.98 0.12
CA THR A 40 -5.10 9.29 0.76
C THR A 40 -5.02 10.38 -0.32
N PRO A 41 -5.85 11.44 -0.21
CA PRO A 41 -5.94 12.48 -1.24
C PRO A 41 -4.64 13.29 -1.44
N ASP A 42 -3.68 13.18 -0.52
CA ASP A 42 -2.36 13.85 -0.59
C ASP A 42 -1.46 13.32 -1.73
N LEU A 43 -1.75 12.12 -2.25
CA LEU A 43 -1.05 11.58 -3.44
C LEU A 43 -1.33 12.37 -4.73
N GLY A 44 -2.36 13.21 -4.78
CA GLY A 44 -2.68 14.07 -5.93
C GLY A 44 -2.41 15.56 -5.72
N GLY A 45 -1.89 15.97 -4.55
CA GLY A 45 -1.95 17.36 -4.09
C GLY A 45 -0.81 18.28 -4.50
N LYS A 46 0.30 17.75 -5.03
CA LYS A 46 1.41 18.56 -5.52
C LYS A 46 1.95 17.94 -6.79
N GLU A 47 2.31 18.77 -7.76
CA GLU A 47 3.29 18.42 -8.78
C GLU A 47 4.66 18.17 -8.11
N ALA A 48 4.71 17.13 -7.29
CA ALA A 48 5.89 16.71 -6.58
C ALA A 48 6.58 15.71 -7.49
N PHE A 49 7.53 16.20 -8.27
CA PHE A 49 8.53 15.33 -8.87
C PHE A 49 9.26 14.66 -7.71
N TRP A 50 9.25 13.33 -7.69
CA TRP A 50 10.08 12.59 -6.76
C TRP A 50 11.49 12.61 -7.33
N ASP A 51 12.36 13.47 -6.79
CA ASP A 51 13.80 13.44 -7.08
C ASP A 51 14.44 12.21 -6.42
N ILE A 52 14.25 11.05 -7.04
CA ILE A 52 14.92 9.82 -6.64
C ILE A 52 16.09 9.64 -7.61
N LEU A 53 17.31 9.90 -7.11
CA LEU A 53 18.57 9.58 -7.81
C LEU A 53 18.72 10.23 -9.21
N GLY A 54 18.09 11.40 -9.45
CA GLY A 54 18.20 12.16 -10.71
C GLY A 54 17.17 11.79 -11.78
N PHE A 55 16.25 10.87 -11.50
CA PHE A 55 15.13 10.57 -12.38
C PHE A 55 13.90 11.37 -11.96
N HIS A 56 13.41 12.24 -12.85
CA HIS A 56 12.17 12.99 -12.64
C HIS A 56 10.98 12.06 -12.84
N VAL A 57 10.54 11.40 -11.76
CA VAL A 57 9.33 10.58 -11.80
C VAL A 57 8.15 11.50 -11.51
N THR A 58 7.27 11.65 -12.52
CA THR A 58 6.02 12.39 -12.35
C THR A 58 5.16 11.67 -11.31
N GLN A 59 4.68 12.41 -10.31
CA GLN A 59 3.67 11.93 -9.38
C GLN A 59 2.34 11.81 -10.13
N THR A 60 2.23 10.73 -10.91
CA THR A 60 0.99 10.35 -11.58
C THR A 60 0.01 9.92 -10.50
N ASN A 61 -1.22 10.46 -10.55
CA ASN A 61 -2.25 10.13 -9.59
C ASN A 61 -2.69 8.66 -9.78
N TYR A 62 -2.11 7.76 -8.99
CA TYR A 62 -2.47 6.33 -8.95
C TYR A 62 -3.60 6.04 -7.96
N ALA A 63 -4.26 7.07 -7.41
CA ALA A 63 -5.43 6.86 -6.57
C ALA A 63 -6.45 5.99 -7.32
N TYR A 64 -7.00 5.00 -6.62
CA TYR A 64 -8.01 4.05 -7.13
C TYR A 64 -7.51 2.95 -8.08
N GLN A 65 -6.22 2.90 -8.43
CA GLN A 65 -5.70 1.79 -9.22
C GLN A 65 -5.34 0.58 -8.35
N VAL A 66 -5.77 -0.61 -8.80
CA VAL A 66 -5.56 -1.87 -8.08
C VAL A 66 -4.16 -2.46 -8.31
N ILE A 67 -3.60 -2.28 -9.50
CA ILE A 67 -2.29 -2.84 -9.87
C ILE A 67 -1.16 -2.31 -8.99
N PRO A 68 -1.03 -1.00 -8.73
CA PRO A 68 0.06 -0.49 -7.92
C PRO A 68 -0.06 -0.93 -6.44
N VAL A 69 -1.29 -1.12 -5.94
CA VAL A 69 -1.53 -1.70 -4.60
C VAL A 69 -0.98 -3.12 -4.51
N LEU A 70 -1.26 -3.96 -5.51
CA LEU A 70 -0.75 -5.34 -5.53
C LEU A 70 0.78 -5.37 -5.51
N VAL A 71 1.43 -4.48 -6.27
CA VAL A 71 2.89 -4.36 -6.29
C VAL A 71 3.42 -3.87 -4.94
N ALA A 72 2.79 -2.85 -4.34
CA ALA A 72 3.18 -2.32 -3.04
C ALA A 72 3.05 -3.36 -1.92
N VAL A 73 1.94 -4.12 -1.89
CA VAL A 73 1.74 -5.19 -0.91
C VAL A 73 2.67 -6.38 -1.17
N TRP A 74 2.99 -6.69 -2.43
CA TRP A 74 3.99 -7.70 -2.76
C TRP A 74 5.38 -7.29 -2.28
N LEU A 75 5.76 -6.01 -2.46
CA LEU A 75 7.03 -5.48 -1.95
C LEU A 75 7.06 -5.53 -0.42
N LEU A 76 5.97 -5.12 0.25
CA LEU A 76 5.85 -5.22 1.70
C LEU A 76 5.95 -6.67 2.18
N ALA A 77 5.29 -7.61 1.51
CA ALA A 77 5.35 -9.02 1.89
C ALA A 77 6.76 -9.61 1.73
N ASN A 78 7.50 -9.20 0.70
CA ASN A 78 8.91 -9.57 0.56
C ASN A 78 9.78 -8.91 1.63
N LEU A 79 9.54 -7.64 1.94
CA LEU A 79 10.25 -6.92 2.99
C LEU A 79 9.99 -7.53 4.37
N GLU A 80 8.73 -7.83 4.70
CA GLU A 80 8.32 -8.46 5.95
C GLU A 80 8.95 -9.85 6.12
N LYS A 81 9.00 -10.66 5.05
CA LYS A 81 9.71 -11.95 5.04
C LYS A 81 11.22 -11.79 5.19
N PHE A 82 11.81 -10.78 4.54
CA PHE A 82 13.24 -10.49 4.64
C PHE A 82 13.63 -10.01 6.04
N PHE A 83 12.82 -9.13 6.63
CA PHE A 83 13.03 -8.61 7.99
C PHE A 83 12.78 -9.69 9.04
N HIS A 84 11.73 -10.52 8.92
CA HIS A 84 11.55 -11.69 9.80
C HIS A 84 12.74 -12.68 9.72
N LYS A 85 13.40 -12.79 8.57
CA LYS A 85 14.56 -13.66 8.40
C LYS A 85 15.86 -13.06 8.97
N LYS A 86 15.95 -11.73 9.10
CA LYS A 86 17.16 -11.02 9.58
C LYS A 86 17.06 -10.50 11.02
N LEU A 87 15.85 -10.25 11.53
CA LEU A 87 15.62 -9.77 12.89
C LEU A 87 14.91 -10.87 13.70
N PRO A 88 15.61 -11.51 14.65
CA PRO A 88 14.95 -12.36 15.63
C PRO A 88 14.33 -11.47 16.71
N SER A 89 13.01 -11.59 16.90
CA SER A 89 12.27 -11.32 18.14
C SER A 89 12.28 -9.92 18.78
N ALA A 90 12.91 -8.88 18.23
CA ALA A 90 12.92 -7.55 18.86
C ALA A 90 11.63 -6.72 18.65
N VAL A 91 10.82 -7.02 17.61
CA VAL A 91 9.59 -6.26 17.27
C VAL A 91 8.30 -7.03 17.57
N ASP A 92 8.42 -8.30 17.99
CA ASP A 92 7.29 -9.18 18.35
C ASP A 92 6.46 -8.62 19.52
N PHE A 93 7.05 -7.77 20.36
CA PHE A 93 6.42 -7.28 21.59
C PHE A 93 5.64 -5.96 21.45
N THR A 94 5.74 -5.26 20.32
CA THR A 94 5.08 -3.94 20.15
C THR A 94 3.95 -3.95 19.10
N PHE A 95 3.80 -5.02 18.33
CA PHE A 95 2.79 -5.15 17.25
C PHE A 95 1.79 -6.32 17.42
N THR A 96 1.72 -6.97 18.59
CA THR A 96 0.50 -7.68 19.03
C THR A 96 -0.47 -6.66 19.59
#